data_AF-A0A2M8EAF4-F1
#
_entry.id   AF-A0A2M8EAF4-F1
#
_cell.length_a   1.000
_cell.length_b   1.000
_cell.length_c   1.000
_cell.angle_alpha   90.00
_cell.angle_beta   90.00
_cell.angle_gamma   90.00
#
_symmetry.space_group_name_H-M   'P 1'
#
loop_
_entity.id
_entity.type
_entity.pdbx_description
1 polymer ?
#
loop_
_entity_poly.entity_id
_entity_poly.type
_entity_poly.pdbx_seq_one_letter_code
_entity_poly.pdbx_strand_id
1 'polypeptide(L)'
;GEFTAHAFKDKTAHGVHLALVKGEWAAGEAVLCRVHEPLSVFDALEVGRTMHSWSLDASLKKVADEGKGVVVFLNCGETGKQLLAQFDGTARASHGPGRGQMDLRTYGIGAQILRECGVHKMKLLGTPRRMPSMTGYGLEIVGYVTP
;
A
#
# COMPACT_ATOMS: atom_id res chain seq x y z
N GLY A 1 0.75 -15.21 8.07
CA GLY A 1 0.30 -16.41 7.34
C GLY A 1 0.91 -16.40 5.94
N GLU A 2 0.60 -17.40 5.12
CA GLU A 2 1.11 -17.50 3.74
C GLU A 2 0.40 -16.50 2.80
N PHE A 3 1.18 -15.95 1.87
CA PHE A 3 0.79 -15.01 0.82
C PHE A 3 1.52 -15.38 -0.48
N THR A 4 0.86 -15.16 -1.61
CA THR A 4 1.51 -15.19 -2.93
C THR A 4 2.11 -13.80 -3.21
N ALA A 5 3.40 -13.77 -3.49
CA ALA A 5 4.12 -12.54 -3.77
C ALA A 5 4.20 -12.28 -5.28
N HIS A 6 3.75 -11.10 -5.71
CA HIS A 6 3.81 -10.64 -7.10
C HIS A 6 4.68 -9.39 -7.21
N ALA A 7 5.71 -9.44 -8.05
CA ALA A 7 6.59 -8.30 -8.31
C ALA A 7 6.15 -7.55 -9.57
N PHE A 8 6.08 -6.22 -9.49
CA PHE A 8 5.69 -5.33 -10.58
C PHE A 8 6.81 -4.33 -10.86
N LYS A 9 7.28 -4.28 -12.11
CA LYS A 9 8.28 -3.31 -12.54
C LYS A 9 7.60 -2.14 -13.25
N ASP A 10 7.77 -0.94 -12.72
CA ASP A 10 7.36 0.28 -13.43
C ASP A 10 8.19 0.44 -14.71
N LYS A 11 7.49 0.60 -15.84
CA LYS A 11 8.12 0.81 -17.15
C LYS A 11 8.78 2.19 -17.25
N THR A 12 8.31 3.17 -16.49
CA THR A 12 8.72 4.58 -16.60
C THR A 12 9.85 4.91 -15.65
N ALA A 13 9.66 4.66 -14.35
CA ALA A 13 10.67 4.96 -13.33
C ALA A 13 11.59 3.77 -13.02
N HIS A 14 11.34 2.60 -13.62
CA HIS A 14 12.09 1.35 -13.37
C HIS A 14 12.08 0.85 -11.91
N GLY A 15 11.22 1.43 -11.06
CA GLY A 15 10.98 0.97 -9.70
C GLY A 15 10.34 -0.41 -9.69
N VAL A 16 10.65 -1.20 -8.66
CA VAL A 16 10.03 -2.51 -8.42
C VAL A 16 9.12 -2.41 -7.21
N HIS A 17 7.84 -2.70 -7.41
CA HIS A 17 6.79 -2.75 -6.40
C HIS A 17 6.43 -4.21 -6.12
N LEU A 18 5.86 -4.47 -4.95
CA LEU A 18 5.47 -5.81 -4.52
C LEU A 18 3.99 -5.81 -4.13
N ALA A 19 3.24 -6.82 -4.52
CA ALA A 19 1.91 -7.09 -3.96
C ALA A 19 1.92 -8.47 -3.30
N LEU A 20 1.38 -8.53 -2.08
CA LEU A 20 1.12 -9.77 -1.39
C LEU A 20 -0.38 -10.07 -1.48
N VAL A 21 -0.70 -11.17 -2.14
CA VAL A 21 -2.07 -11.63 -2.36
C VAL A 21 -2.36 -12.81 -1.45
N LYS A 22 -3.54 -12.80 -0.85
CA LYS A 22 -4.04 -13.93 -0.07
C LYS A 22 -5.39 -14.37 -0.60
N GLY A 23 -5.57 -15.68 -0.71
CA GLY A 23 -6.83 -16.29 -1.10
C GLY A 23 -7.23 -15.99 -2.55
N GLU A 24 -8.47 -16.31 -2.86
CA GLU A 24 -9.09 -16.10 -4.18
C GLU A 24 -10.47 -15.48 -3.98
N TRP A 25 -10.99 -14.83 -5.03
CA TRP A 25 -12.31 -14.19 -5.00
C TRP A 25 -12.91 -14.16 -6.40
N ALA A 26 -14.25 -14.14 -6.48
CA ALA A 26 -14.96 -13.95 -7.73
C ALA A 26 -14.96 -12.48 -8.17
N ALA A 27 -15.17 -12.26 -9.47
CA ALA A 27 -15.31 -10.94 -10.03
C ALA A 27 -16.50 -10.18 -9.38
N GLY A 28 -16.24 -8.96 -8.91
CA GLY A 28 -17.24 -8.11 -8.28
C GLY A 28 -17.36 -8.28 -6.75
N GLU A 29 -16.70 -9.26 -6.15
CA GLU A 29 -16.57 -9.32 -4.70
C GLU A 29 -15.73 -8.15 -4.16
N ALA A 30 -16.10 -7.65 -2.99
CA ALA A 30 -15.33 -6.63 -2.29
C ALA A 30 -14.12 -7.26 -1.59
N VAL A 31 -12.92 -6.87 -2.00
CA VAL A 31 -11.65 -7.41 -1.52
C VAL A 31 -11.01 -6.45 -0.52
N LEU A 32 -10.41 -6.99 0.55
CA LEU A 32 -9.68 -6.17 1.49
C LEU A 32 -8.33 -5.76 0.90
N CYS A 33 -8.07 -4.46 0.82
CA CYS A 33 -6.87 -3.94 0.16
C CYS A 33 -6.13 -2.93 1.03
N ARG A 34 -4.80 -2.95 0.97
CA ARG A 34 -3.92 -1.93 1.54
C ARG A 34 -2.92 -1.50 0.50
N VAL A 35 -2.76 -0.19 0.31
CA VAL A 35 -1.61 0.37 -0.40
C VAL A 35 -0.73 1.04 0.65
N HIS A 36 0.47 0.51 0.82
CA HIS A 36 1.43 0.95 1.84
C HIS A 36 2.53 1.78 1.17
N GLU A 37 2.60 3.04 1.57
CA GLU A 37 3.53 4.02 1.02
C GLU A 37 3.83 5.13 2.04
N PRO A 38 5.08 5.63 2.10
CA PRO A 38 6.26 5.03 1.47
C PRO A 38 6.67 3.77 2.25
N LEU A 39 7.15 2.75 1.54
CA LEU A 39 7.76 1.59 2.18
C LEU A 39 9.18 1.97 2.63
N SER A 40 9.50 1.73 3.90
CA SER A 40 10.88 1.78 4.41
C SER A 40 11.21 0.50 5.18
N VAL A 41 12.51 0.19 5.31
CA VAL A 41 12.99 -0.95 6.09
C VAL A 41 12.52 -0.87 7.55
N PHE A 42 12.36 0.35 8.09
CA PHE A 42 11.84 0.57 9.43
C PHE A 42 10.39 0.14 9.61
N ASP A 43 9.58 0.10 8.55
CA ASP A 43 8.21 -0.42 8.65
C ASP A 43 8.19 -1.93 8.97
N ALA A 44 9.26 -2.65 8.63
CA ALA A 44 9.44 -4.06 8.94
C ALA A 44 10.17 -4.31 10.26
N LEU A 45 11.05 -3.39 10.68
CA LEU A 45 11.91 -3.56 11.86
C LEU A 45 11.35 -2.91 13.13
N GLU A 46 10.62 -1.80 13.01
CA GLU A 46 10.19 -0.99 14.15
C GLU A 46 8.72 -1.26 14.50
N VAL A 47 8.51 -2.00 15.59
CA VAL A 47 7.17 -2.27 16.12
C VAL A 47 6.65 -1.02 16.84
N GLY A 48 5.46 -0.54 16.46
CA GLY A 48 4.80 0.60 17.11
C GLY A 48 5.06 1.97 16.47
N ARG A 49 5.72 2.03 15.31
CA ARG A 49 5.98 3.27 14.57
C ARG A 49 4.68 3.90 14.06
N THR A 50 4.44 5.18 14.36
CA THR A 50 3.20 5.90 14.03
C THR A 50 3.23 6.65 12.70
N MET A 51 4.09 6.27 11.75
CA MET A 51 4.20 6.95 10.45
C MET A 51 3.01 6.67 9.53
N HIS A 52 2.31 5.54 9.73
CA HIS A 52 1.24 5.07 8.87
C HIS A 52 -0.06 4.89 9.65
N SER A 53 -1.21 5.03 8.96
CA SER A 53 -2.53 4.76 9.56
C SER A 53 -2.68 3.32 10.01
N TRP A 54 -2.07 2.38 9.29
CA TRP A 54 -1.93 0.99 9.66
C TRP A 54 -0.45 0.65 9.59
N SER A 55 0.07 -0.03 10.61
CA SER A 55 1.42 -0.61 10.53
C SER A 55 1.45 -1.73 9.49
N LEU A 56 2.66 -2.06 9.03
CA LEU A 56 2.89 -3.15 8.09
C LEU A 56 2.38 -4.49 8.68
N ASP A 57 2.72 -4.76 9.94
CA ASP A 57 2.33 -5.98 10.64
C ASP A 57 0.80 -6.07 10.81
N ALA A 58 0.14 -4.98 11.21
CA ALA A 58 -1.30 -4.96 11.43
C ALA A 58 -2.05 -5.15 10.11
N SER A 59 -1.55 -4.53 9.03
CA SER A 59 -2.11 -4.68 7.69
C SER A 59 -2.04 -6.14 7.22
N LEU A 60 -0.86 -6.75 7.33
CA LEU A 60 -0.64 -8.15 6.95
C LEU A 60 -1.43 -9.11 7.81
N LYS A 61 -1.51 -8.87 9.12
CA LYS A 61 -2.32 -9.65 10.03
C LYS A 61 -3.80 -9.56 9.68
N LYS A 62 -4.32 -8.36 9.45
CA LYS A 62 -5.73 -8.16 9.13
C LYS A 62 -6.14 -8.85 7.82
N VAL A 63 -5.32 -8.76 6.78
CA VAL A 63 -5.56 -9.48 5.52
C VAL A 63 -5.40 -10.99 5.71
N ALA A 64 -4.45 -11.43 6.54
CA ALA A 64 -4.29 -12.85 6.87
C ALA A 64 -5.54 -13.42 7.57
N ASP A 65 -6.09 -12.67 8.53
CA ASP A 65 -7.27 -13.05 9.32
C ASP A 65 -8.55 -13.04 8.47
N GLU A 66 -8.69 -12.12 7.51
CA GLU A 66 -9.82 -12.09 6.54
C GLU A 66 -9.77 -13.29 5.58
N GLY A 67 -8.60 -13.89 5.36
CA GLY A 67 -8.40 -15.02 4.46
C GLY A 67 -8.34 -14.66 2.97
N LYS A 68 -8.80 -13.46 2.59
CA LYS A 68 -8.68 -12.91 1.23
C LYS A 68 -8.32 -11.43 1.22
N GLY A 69 -7.37 -11.04 0.36
CA GLY A 69 -7.01 -9.64 0.19
C GLY A 69 -5.66 -9.39 -0.46
N VAL A 70 -5.34 -8.11 -0.63
CA VAL A 70 -4.11 -7.65 -1.29
C VAL A 70 -3.43 -6.55 -0.47
N VAL A 71 -2.14 -6.69 -0.21
CA VAL A 71 -1.29 -5.64 0.35
C VAL A 71 -0.25 -5.24 -0.68
N VAL A 72 -0.32 -4.01 -1.17
CA VAL A 72 0.60 -3.44 -2.15
C VAL A 72 1.66 -2.61 -1.41
N PHE A 73 2.92 -2.89 -1.68
CA PHE A 73 4.08 -2.13 -1.24
C PHE A 73 4.63 -1.31 -2.40
N LEU A 74 4.41 -0.01 -2.34
CA LEU A 74 4.94 0.90 -3.33
C LEU A 74 6.34 1.32 -2.91
N ASN A 75 7.32 0.80 -3.66
CA ASN A 75 8.68 1.29 -3.58
C ASN A 75 8.76 2.69 -4.21
N CYS A 76 8.87 3.70 -3.35
CA CYS A 76 9.05 5.09 -3.76
C CYS A 76 10.52 5.51 -3.83
N GLY A 77 11.43 4.54 -3.95
CA GLY A 77 12.85 4.79 -4.22
C GLY A 77 13.55 5.48 -3.06
N GLU A 78 13.34 5.01 -1.82
CA GLU A 78 14.08 5.51 -0.66
C GLU A 78 15.60 5.46 -0.96
N THR A 79 16.22 6.64 -0.96
CA THR A 79 17.66 6.80 -1.18
C THR A 79 18.43 6.52 0.09
N GLY A 80 19.70 6.12 -0.03
CA GLY A 80 20.57 5.90 1.14
C GLY A 80 20.68 7.12 2.06
N LYS A 81 20.62 8.34 1.52
CA LYS A 81 20.58 9.59 2.31
C LYS A 81 19.31 9.71 3.14
N GLN A 82 18.17 9.35 2.58
CA GLN A 82 16.89 9.35 3.30
C GLN A 82 16.88 8.30 4.41
N LEU A 83 17.42 7.12 4.12
CA LEU A 83 17.58 6.06 5.13
C LEU A 83 18.46 6.53 6.29
N LEU A 84 19.63 7.13 6.01
CA LEU A 84 20.51 7.69 7.04
C LEU A 84 19.82 8.76 7.89
N ALA A 85 19.05 9.66 7.26
CA ALA A 85 18.28 10.66 8.01
C ALA A 85 17.25 10.04 8.97
N GLN A 86 16.68 8.86 8.63
CA GLN A 86 15.83 8.12 9.55
C GLN A 86 16.61 7.55 10.74
N PHE A 87 17.82 7.02 10.51
CA PHE A 87 18.72 6.56 11.59
C PHE A 87 19.14 7.71 12.52
N ASP A 88 19.42 8.88 11.97
CA ASP A 88 19.83 10.06 12.75
C ASP A 88 18.66 10.72 13.50
N GLY A 89 17.42 10.24 13.33
CA GLY A 89 16.22 10.85 13.90
C GLY A 89 15.90 12.23 13.32
N THR A 90 16.56 12.64 12.23
CA THR A 90 16.39 13.95 11.58
C THR A 90 15.45 13.90 10.38
N ALA A 91 14.94 12.71 10.04
CA ALA A 91 13.95 12.54 9.00
C ALA A 91 12.71 13.40 9.29
N ARG A 92 12.43 14.36 8.40
CA ARG A 92 11.19 15.14 8.47
C ARG A 92 9.99 14.20 8.35
N ALA A 93 8.89 14.51 9.06
CA ALA A 93 7.62 13.78 8.98
C ALA A 93 7.03 13.67 7.54
N SER A 94 7.54 14.46 6.60
CA SER A 94 7.29 14.35 5.15
C SER A 94 8.02 13.18 4.45
N HIS A 95 8.76 12.34 5.19
CA HIS A 95 9.30 11.07 4.71
C HIS A 95 8.46 9.85 5.15
N GLY A 96 7.49 10.04 6.06
CA GLY A 96 6.20 9.34 5.98
C GLY A 96 5.29 10.12 5.04
N PRO A 97 4.05 9.68 4.71
CA PRO A 97 3.16 10.47 3.85
C PRO A 97 2.93 11.83 4.50
N GLY A 98 3.72 12.83 4.07
CA GLY A 98 3.58 14.20 4.50
C GLY A 98 2.14 14.60 4.21
N ARG A 99 1.46 15.12 5.22
CA ARG A 99 0.09 15.64 5.13
C ARG A 99 -0.13 16.32 3.77
N GLY A 100 -0.77 15.62 2.84
CA GLY A 100 -1.48 16.24 1.72
C GLY A 100 -1.05 15.92 0.29
N GLN A 101 0.08 15.30 -0.02
CA GLN A 101 0.40 14.96 -1.43
C GLN A 101 1.09 13.60 -1.56
N MET A 102 0.28 12.54 -1.56
CA MET A 102 0.63 11.38 -2.39
C MET A 102 0.59 11.86 -3.85
N ASP A 103 1.67 11.64 -4.59
CA ASP A 103 1.71 11.93 -6.02
C ASP A 103 0.59 11.14 -6.70
N LEU A 104 -0.18 11.80 -7.58
CA LEU A 104 -1.19 11.16 -8.42
C LEU A 104 -0.60 9.99 -9.21
N ARG A 105 0.70 10.07 -9.53
CA ARG A 105 1.44 8.98 -10.15
C ARG A 105 1.47 7.73 -9.29
N THR A 106 1.77 7.86 -8.00
CA THR A 106 1.88 6.69 -7.12
C THR A 106 0.51 6.05 -6.88
N TYR A 107 -0.54 6.87 -6.80
CA TYR A 107 -1.92 6.36 -6.84
C TYR A 107 -2.20 5.55 -8.10
N GLY A 108 -1.78 6.03 -9.27
CA GLY A 108 -1.98 5.34 -10.53
C GLY A 108 -1.26 4.01 -10.60
N ILE A 109 -0.05 3.90 -10.04
CA ILE A 109 0.70 2.64 -9.96
C ILE A 109 0.00 1.67 -9.01
N GLY A 110 -0.37 2.11 -7.80
CA GLY A 110 -1.10 1.27 -6.84
C GLY A 110 -2.43 0.75 -7.40
N ALA A 111 -3.18 1.60 -8.10
CA ALA A 111 -4.42 1.23 -8.77
C ALA A 111 -4.20 0.18 -9.87
N GLN A 112 -3.18 0.36 -10.73
CA GLN A 112 -2.85 -0.63 -11.77
C GLN A 112 -2.46 -1.97 -11.18
N ILE A 113 -1.65 -1.97 -10.10
CA ILE A 113 -1.26 -3.21 -9.42
C ILE A 113 -2.48 -3.93 -8.84
N LEU A 114 -3.36 -3.20 -8.13
CA LEU A 114 -4.58 -3.79 -7.59
C LEU A 114 -5.46 -4.40 -8.68
N ARG A 115 -5.59 -3.70 -9.81
CA ARG A 115 -6.35 -4.18 -10.95
C ARG A 115 -5.74 -5.45 -11.54
N GLU A 116 -4.42 -5.50 -11.69
CA GLU A 116 -3.70 -6.66 -12.21
C GLU A 116 -3.77 -7.86 -11.26
N CYS A 117 -3.90 -7.61 -9.95
CA CYS A 117 -4.21 -8.65 -8.96
C CYS A 117 -5.67 -9.15 -9.04
N GLY A 118 -6.49 -8.63 -9.96
CA GLY A 118 -7.89 -9.04 -10.13
C GLY A 118 -8.87 -8.33 -9.19
N VAL A 119 -8.49 -7.20 -8.59
CA VAL A 119 -9.39 -6.40 -7.76
C VAL A 119 -10.27 -5.51 -8.63
N HIS A 120 -11.56 -5.46 -8.33
CA HIS A 120 -12.54 -4.58 -8.97
C HIS A 120 -13.29 -3.74 -7.93
N LYS A 121 -13.70 -4.36 -6.83
CA LYS A 121 -14.31 -3.69 -5.67
C LYS A 121 -13.41 -3.89 -4.46
N MET A 122 -13.16 -2.84 -3.69
CA MET A 122 -12.26 -2.93 -2.56
C MET A 122 -12.74 -2.21 -1.31
N LYS A 123 -12.40 -2.79 -0.16
CA LYS A 123 -12.40 -2.14 1.15
C LYS A 123 -10.97 -1.76 1.49
N LEU A 124 -10.70 -0.47 1.65
CA LEU A 124 -9.34 0.01 1.89
C LEU A 124 -9.02 0.05 3.39
N LEU A 125 -7.92 -0.58 3.79
CA LEU A 125 -7.31 -0.40 5.11
C LEU A 125 -6.65 0.97 5.17
N GLY A 126 -7.28 1.92 5.85
CA GLY A 126 -6.77 3.29 5.95
C GLY A 126 -7.83 4.31 6.34
N THR A 127 -7.40 5.55 6.47
CA THR A 127 -8.30 6.67 6.77
C THR A 127 -8.98 7.19 5.51
N PRO A 128 -10.31 7.46 5.56
CA PRO A 128 -11.03 8.10 4.46
C PRO A 128 -10.34 9.40 4.05
N ARG A 129 -10.10 9.57 2.76
CA ARG A 129 -9.43 10.75 2.19
C ARG A 129 -10.00 11.06 0.82
N ARG A 130 -9.92 12.33 0.40
CA ARG A 130 -10.28 12.70 -0.98
C ARG A 130 -9.29 12.03 -1.94
N MET A 131 -9.79 11.12 -2.75
CA MET A 131 -9.02 10.45 -3.79
C MET A 131 -9.50 10.88 -5.18
N PRO A 132 -8.61 10.88 -6.19
CA PRO A 132 -9.01 10.98 -7.58
C PRO A 132 -10.00 9.87 -7.94
N SER A 133 -10.74 10.06 -9.03
CA SER A 133 -11.65 9.01 -9.51
C SER A 133 -10.87 7.75 -9.86
N MET A 134 -11.21 6.63 -9.19
CA MET A 134 -10.63 5.31 -9.44
C MET A 134 -11.34 4.57 -10.58
N THR A 135 -12.46 5.12 -11.08
CA THR A 135 -13.24 4.52 -12.18
C THR A 135 -12.40 4.35 -13.45
N GLY A 136 -11.45 5.26 -13.72
CA GLY A 136 -10.54 5.16 -14.86
C GLY A 136 -9.61 3.94 -14.82
N TYR A 137 -9.41 3.34 -13.65
CA TYR A 137 -8.65 2.11 -13.45
C TYR A 137 -9.53 0.86 -13.36
N GLY A 138 -10.87 1.02 -13.50
CA GLY A 138 -11.83 -0.07 -13.31
C GLY A 138 -11.93 -0.54 -11.86
N LEU A 139 -11.72 0.39 -10.91
CA LEU A 139 -11.71 0.14 -9.47
C LEU A 139 -12.81 0.94 -8.75
N GLU A 140 -13.49 0.28 -7.82
CA GLU A 140 -14.54 0.84 -6.97
C GLU A 140 -14.18 0.67 -5.49
N ILE A 141 -14.22 1.77 -4.73
CA ILE A 141 -14.00 1.74 -3.29
C ILE A 141 -15.36 1.67 -2.61
N VAL A 142 -15.65 0.54 -1.97
CA VAL A 142 -16.94 0.30 -1.30
C VAL A 142 -16.90 0.66 0.19
N GLY A 143 -15.72 0.91 0.75
CA GLY A 143 -15.59 1.32 2.15
C GLY A 143 -14.14 1.43 2.61
N TYR A 144 -13.98 1.93 3.83
CA TYR A 144 -12.70 2.01 4.54
C TYR A 144 -12.78 1.22 5.84
N VAL A 145 -11.66 0.64 6.22
CA VAL A 145 -11.48 0.00 7.53
C VAL A 145 -10.37 0.76 8.25
N THR A 146 -10.74 1.41 9.35
CA THR A 146 -9.79 2.05 10.27
C THR A 146 -9.25 1.04 11.27
N PRO A 147 -8.04 1.25 11.82
CA PRO A 147 -7.51 0.42 12.90
C PRO A 147 -8.42 0.40 14.13
#